data_AF-A0A1C0VRA0-F1
#
_entry.id   AF-A0A1C0VRA0-F1
#
_cell.length_a   1.000
_cell.length_b   1.000
_cell.length_c   1.000
_cell.angle_alpha   90.00
_cell.angle_beta   90.00
_cell.angle_gamma   90.00
#
_symmetry.space_group_name_H-M   'P 1'
#
loop_
_entity.id
_entity.type
_entity.pdbx_description
1 polymer ?
#
loop_
_entity_poly.entity_id
_entity_poly.type
_entity_poly.pdbx_seq_one_letter_code
_entity_poly.pdbx_strand_id
1 'polypeptide(L)'
;MGTATLVDQEIQDGKRLIDALNQAGLSVNSALWLYLPEKETWRLMLTSPIFDKEGSLKTYKEIISVFGKVQPELKINWMNLVAVSPQHKLIQGLRKLQKDWNFNLLGKRLTNNTVNHIYVDDAYIYQIE
;
A
#
# COMPACT_ATOMS: atom_id res chain seq x y z
N MET A 1 -17.74 -19.31 0.68
CA MET A 1 -17.57 -18.24 -0.32
C MET A 1 -16.13 -17.79 -0.20
N GLY A 2 -15.37 -17.87 -1.29
CA GLY A 2 -13.90 -17.79 -1.25
C GLY A 2 -13.43 -16.37 -1.02
N THR A 3 -13.10 -16.00 0.21
CA THR A 3 -12.35 -14.78 0.49
C THR A 3 -11.05 -14.85 -0.29
N ALA A 4 -10.85 -13.99 -1.29
CA ALA A 4 -9.54 -13.87 -1.91
C ALA A 4 -8.56 -13.58 -0.78
N THR A 5 -7.68 -14.53 -0.51
CA THR A 5 -6.79 -14.51 0.64
C THR A 5 -5.48 -13.96 0.14
N LEU A 6 -5.01 -12.86 0.72
CA LEU A 6 -3.69 -12.33 0.42
C LEU A 6 -2.67 -13.44 0.68
N VAL A 7 -2.04 -13.94 -0.37
CA VAL A 7 -1.07 -15.02 -0.21
C VAL A 7 0.25 -14.44 0.26
N ASP A 8 1.02 -15.24 1.02
CA ASP A 8 2.33 -14.81 1.52
C ASP A 8 3.25 -14.30 0.38
N GLN A 9 3.14 -14.91 -0.80
CA GLN A 9 3.87 -14.47 -1.99
C GLN A 9 3.53 -13.03 -2.41
N GLU A 10 2.27 -12.60 -2.37
CA GLU A 10 1.87 -11.22 -2.68
C GLU A 10 2.40 -10.25 -1.62
N ILE A 11 2.44 -10.70 -0.35
CA ILE A 11 3.02 -9.92 0.75
C ILE A 11 4.53 -9.73 0.52
N GLN A 12 5.24 -10.79 0.14
CA GLN A 12 6.67 -10.72 -0.15
C GLN A 12 6.94 -9.85 -1.39
N ASP A 13 6.16 -10.02 -2.46
CA ASP A 13 6.30 -9.28 -3.71
C ASP A 13 6.03 -7.78 -3.49
N GLY A 14 4.97 -7.43 -2.75
CA GLY A 14 4.69 -6.04 -2.38
C GLY A 14 5.83 -5.42 -1.57
N LYS A 15 6.43 -6.16 -0.62
CA LYS A 15 7.60 -5.69 0.14
C LYS A 15 8.81 -5.46 -0.76
N ARG A 16 9.08 -6.37 -1.70
CA ARG A 16 10.17 -6.22 -2.68
C ARG A 16 9.97 -5.00 -3.57
N LEU A 17 8.74 -4.74 -4.01
CA LEU A 17 8.41 -3.54 -4.76
C LEU A 17 8.68 -2.28 -3.95
N ILE A 18 8.24 -2.22 -2.69
CA ILE A 18 8.47 -1.06 -1.82
C ILE A 18 9.97 -0.83 -1.61
N ASP A 19 10.75 -1.89 -1.40
CA ASP A 19 12.21 -1.79 -1.26
C ASP A 19 12.86 -1.25 -2.55
N ALA A 20 12.49 -1.81 -3.70
CA ALA A 20 12.97 -1.36 -5.00
C ALA A 20 12.59 0.11 -5.30
N LEU A 21 11.39 0.54 -4.90
CA LEU A 21 10.97 1.94 -5.03
C LEU A 21 11.85 2.86 -4.19
N ASN A 22 12.12 2.49 -2.94
CA ASN A 22 13.01 3.26 -2.07
C ASN A 22 14.45 3.30 -2.62
N GLN A 23 14.96 2.17 -3.15
CA GLN A 23 16.26 2.11 -3.80
C GLN A 23 16.33 2.97 -5.08
N ALA A 24 15.22 3.08 -5.82
CA ALA A 24 15.10 3.96 -6.98
C ALA A 24 14.95 5.45 -6.62
N GLY A 25 14.91 5.79 -5.33
CA GLY A 25 14.75 7.17 -4.85
C GLY A 25 13.29 7.63 -4.71
N LEU A 26 12.31 6.74 -4.94
CA LEU A 26 10.92 7.01 -4.57
C LEU A 26 10.75 6.74 -3.09
N SER A 27 10.79 7.80 -2.27
CA SER A 27 10.45 7.69 -0.85
C SER A 27 8.99 7.22 -0.73
N VAL A 28 8.79 5.99 -0.28
CA VAL A 28 7.46 5.45 -0.01
C VAL A 28 7.13 5.73 1.45
N ASN A 29 6.31 6.74 1.72
CA ASN A 29 5.97 7.13 3.09
C ASN A 29 5.09 6.08 3.78
N SER A 30 4.16 5.49 3.04
CA SER A 30 3.20 4.54 3.57
C SER A 30 2.84 3.53 2.51
N ALA A 31 2.69 2.27 2.91
CA ALA A 31 2.30 1.20 2.02
C ALA A 31 1.44 0.19 2.77
N LEU A 32 0.34 -0.21 2.15
CA LEU A 32 -0.56 -1.21 2.69
C LEU A 32 -1.33 -1.92 1.58
N TRP A 33 -1.63 -3.19 1.79
CA TRP A 33 -2.65 -3.90 1.03
C TRP A 33 -4.02 -3.59 1.60
N LEU A 34 -4.98 -3.33 0.73
CA LEU A 34 -6.38 -3.12 1.06
C LEU A 34 -7.21 -4.17 0.32
N TYR A 35 -8.00 -4.92 1.07
CA TYR A 35 -8.98 -5.83 0.51
C TYR A 35 -10.23 -5.06 0.10
N LEU A 36 -10.69 -5.33 -1.12
CA LEU A 36 -11.91 -4.75 -1.65
C LEU A 36 -12.96 -5.84 -1.79
N PRO A 37 -13.94 -5.91 -0.86
CA PRO A 37 -14.96 -6.94 -0.90
C PRO A 37 -15.82 -6.84 -2.16
N GLU A 38 -16.02 -5.63 -2.71
CA GLU A 38 -16.78 -5.42 -3.96
C GLU A 38 -16.20 -6.13 -5.19
N LYS A 39 -14.86 -6.30 -5.21
CA LYS A 39 -14.14 -6.92 -6.33
C LYS A 39 -13.48 -8.24 -5.95
N GLU A 40 -13.67 -8.68 -4.70
CA GLU A 40 -12.99 -9.83 -4.10
C GLU A 40 -11.49 -9.84 -4.44
N THR A 41 -10.83 -8.68 -4.33
CA THR A 41 -9.43 -8.51 -4.74
C THR A 41 -8.66 -7.62 -3.80
N TRP A 42 -7.34 -7.82 -3.78
CA TRP A 42 -6.40 -7.04 -2.99
C TRP A 42 -5.78 -5.95 -3.85
N ARG A 43 -5.72 -4.72 -3.31
CA ARG A 43 -5.00 -3.60 -3.92
C ARG A 43 -3.85 -3.15 -3.05
N LEU A 44 -2.67 -3.00 -3.63
CA LEU A 44 -1.52 -2.47 -2.95
C LEU A 44 -1.53 -0.95 -3.09
N MET A 45 -1.87 -0.29 -1.99
CA MET A 45 -1.87 1.16 -1.88
C MET A 45 -0.49 1.64 -1.41
N LEU A 46 0.05 2.62 -2.13
CA LEU A 46 1.36 3.22 -1.89
C LEU A 46 1.20 4.73 -1.78
N THR A 47 1.90 5.37 -0.85
CA THR A 47 2.00 6.83 -0.77
C THR A 47 3.43 7.26 -0.99
N SER A 48 3.59 8.36 -1.71
CA SER A 48 4.89 8.97 -1.95
C SER A 48 4.73 10.48 -2.03
N PRO A 49 5.69 11.27 -1.52
CA PRO A 49 5.57 12.72 -1.51
C PRO A 49 5.76 13.31 -2.92
N ILE A 50 6.38 12.54 -3.83
CA ILE A 50 6.47 12.85 -5.26
C ILE A 50 5.08 12.91 -5.92
N PHE A 51 4.07 12.21 -5.37
CA PHE A 51 2.69 12.28 -5.85
C PHE A 51 2.10 13.67 -5.72
N ASP A 52 2.40 14.34 -4.61
CA ASP A 52 1.94 15.70 -4.32
C ASP A 52 2.78 16.75 -5.06
N LYS A 53 4.11 16.53 -5.14
CA LYS A 53 5.05 17.46 -5.78
C LYS A 53 5.05 17.46 -7.30
N GLU A 54 5.07 16.28 -7.90
CA GLU A 54 5.21 16.09 -9.36
C GLU A 54 3.94 15.58 -10.04
N GLY A 55 2.93 15.21 -9.25
CA GLY A 55 1.66 14.72 -9.73
C GLY A 55 1.57 13.21 -9.87
N SER A 56 0.32 12.75 -10.02
CA SER A 56 -0.03 11.32 -10.08
C SER A 56 0.62 10.62 -11.28
N LEU A 57 0.62 11.24 -12.45
CA LEU A 57 1.11 10.66 -13.70
C LEU A 57 2.60 10.28 -13.62
N LYS A 58 3.44 11.19 -13.10
CA LYS A 58 4.87 10.92 -12.97
C LYS A 58 5.15 9.86 -11.91
N THR A 59 4.42 9.90 -10.80
CA THR A 59 4.51 8.88 -9.74
C THR A 59 4.17 7.49 -10.26
N TYR A 60 3.06 7.34 -10.99
CA TYR A 60 2.70 6.06 -11.60
C TYR A 60 3.74 5.58 -12.61
N LYS A 61 4.26 6.48 -13.45
CA LYS A 61 5.29 6.14 -14.43
C LYS A 61 6.54 5.57 -13.76
N GLU A 62 7.00 6.20 -12.69
CA GLU A 62 8.14 5.74 -11.91
C GLU A 62 7.84 4.40 -11.22
N ILE A 63 6.66 4.24 -10.62
CA ILE A 63 6.26 2.97 -9.99
C ILE A 63 6.28 1.83 -11.01
N ILE A 64 5.68 2.03 -12.19
CA ILE A 64 5.63 1.03 -13.26
C ILE A 64 7.03 0.75 -13.82
N SER A 65 7.86 1.78 -13.95
CA SER A 65 9.26 1.67 -14.39
C SER A 65 10.08 0.80 -13.42
N VAL A 66 9.92 1.01 -12.11
CA VAL A 66 10.58 0.18 -11.09
C VAL A 66 9.97 -1.22 -11.08
N PHE A 67 8.65 -1.35 -11.12
CA PHE A 67 7.93 -2.63 -11.14
C PHE A 67 8.46 -3.56 -12.23
N GLY A 68 8.66 -3.07 -13.46
CA GLY A 68 9.21 -3.85 -14.57
C GLY A 68 10.70 -4.19 -14.45
N LYS A 69 11.43 -3.56 -13.52
CA LYS A 69 12.84 -3.83 -13.24
C LYS A 69 13.04 -4.80 -12.07
N VAL A 70 12.03 -5.01 -11.23
CA VAL A 70 12.14 -5.92 -10.08
C VAL A 70 12.27 -7.36 -10.58
N GLN A 71 13.34 -8.03 -10.17
CA GLN A 71 13.57 -9.45 -10.44
C GLN A 71 13.69 -10.23 -9.11
N PRO A 72 13.11 -11.44 -9.02
CA PRO A 72 12.27 -12.12 -10.03
C PRO A 72 10.94 -11.40 -10.26
N GLU A 73 10.28 -11.69 -11.40
CA GLU A 73 9.02 -11.06 -11.79
C GLU A 73 7.99 -11.13 -10.66
N LEU A 74 7.44 -9.96 -10.33
CA LEU A 74 6.40 -9.81 -9.32
C LEU A 74 5.11 -10.47 -9.82
N LYS A 75 4.52 -11.37 -9.03
CA LYS A 75 3.26 -12.05 -9.41
C LYS A 75 2.03 -11.17 -9.21
N ILE A 76 2.19 -10.03 -8.55
CA ILE A 76 1.13 -9.06 -8.31
C ILE A 76 0.75 -8.36 -9.62
N ASN A 77 -0.55 -8.17 -9.85
CA ASN A 77 -1.01 -7.45 -11.03
C ASN A 77 -0.79 -5.94 -10.85
N TRP A 78 -0.18 -5.28 -11.83
CA TRP A 78 0.01 -3.83 -11.83
C TRP A 78 -1.31 -3.05 -11.71
N MET A 79 -2.43 -3.61 -12.19
CA MET A 79 -3.77 -3.02 -12.04
C MET A 79 -4.23 -2.93 -10.58
N ASN A 80 -3.63 -3.72 -9.68
CA ASN A 80 -3.90 -3.70 -8.26
C ASN A 80 -3.05 -2.66 -7.51
N LEU A 81 -2.04 -2.06 -8.17
CA LEU A 81 -1.23 -1.00 -7.60
C LEU A 81 -1.96 0.33 -7.66
N VAL A 82 -2.07 0.99 -6.52
CA VAL A 82 -2.71 2.31 -6.43
C VAL A 82 -1.79 3.26 -5.68
N ALA A 83 -1.28 4.26 -6.40
CA ALA A 83 -0.59 5.39 -5.76
C ALA A 83 -1.64 6.40 -5.29
N VAL A 84 -1.56 6.80 -4.01
CA VAL A 84 -2.41 7.84 -3.43
C VAL A 84 -1.55 8.91 -2.75
N SER A 85 -2.13 10.10 -2.57
CA SER A 85 -1.45 11.16 -1.82
C SER A 85 -1.23 10.73 -0.37
N PRO A 86 -0.09 11.09 0.26
CA PRO A 86 0.12 10.90 1.70
C PRO A 86 -0.95 11.61 2.55
N GLN A 87 -1.70 12.56 1.96
CA GLN A 87 -2.82 13.26 2.60
C GLN A 87 -4.15 12.47 2.52
N HIS A 88 -4.14 11.24 2.01
CA HIS A 88 -5.35 10.44 1.89
C HIS A 88 -5.98 10.15 3.27
N LYS A 89 -7.30 10.29 3.40
CA LYS A 89 -8.04 10.18 4.68
C LYS A 89 -7.75 8.88 5.44
N LEU A 90 -7.63 7.76 4.71
CA LEU A 90 -7.29 6.45 5.30
C LEU A 90 -5.88 6.45 5.90
N ILE A 91 -4.90 7.00 5.19
CA ILE A 91 -3.49 7.07 5.63
C ILE A 91 -3.37 8.01 6.83
N GLN A 92 -4.03 9.17 6.79
CA GLN A 92 -4.09 10.09 7.92
C GLN A 92 -4.72 9.43 9.15
N GLY A 93 -5.79 8.65 8.96
CA GLY A 93 -6.43 7.88 10.02
C GLY A 93 -5.51 6.82 10.63
N LEU A 94 -4.80 6.05 9.80
CA LEU A 94 -3.82 5.07 10.26
C LEU A 94 -2.67 5.71 11.02
N ARG A 95 -2.12 6.81 10.50
CA ARG A 95 -1.07 7.60 11.19
C ARG A 95 -1.55 8.10 12.54
N LYS A 96 -2.78 8.61 12.60
CA LYS A 96 -3.39 9.08 13.83
C LYS A 96 -3.54 7.93 14.84
N LEU A 97 -4.11 6.80 14.41
CA LEU A 97 -4.22 5.59 15.24
C LEU A 97 -2.87 5.12 15.80
N GLN A 98 -1.84 5.08 14.96
CA GLN A 98 -0.48 4.71 15.37
C GLN A 98 0.05 5.63 16.48
N LYS A 99 -0.15 6.95 16.33
CA LYS A 99 0.27 7.97 17.30
C LYS A 99 -0.53 7.90 18.60
N ASP A 100 -1.85 7.83 18.51
CA ASP A 100 -2.75 7.79 19.67
C ASP A 100 -2.47 6.57 20.57
N TRP A 101 -2.13 5.43 19.97
CA TRP A 101 -1.92 4.17 20.68
C TRP A 101 -0.44 3.84 20.91
N ASN A 102 0.47 4.71 20.46
CA ASN A 102 1.93 4.57 20.54
C ASN A 102 2.45 3.14 20.20
N PHE A 103 1.90 2.54 19.16
CA PHE A 103 2.25 1.19 18.72
C PHE A 103 2.63 1.20 17.25
N ASN A 104 3.38 0.19 16.82
CA ASN A 104 3.79 0.09 15.44
C ASN A 104 2.81 -0.79 14.63
N LEU A 105 2.26 -0.22 13.56
CA LEU A 105 1.39 -0.91 12.59
C LEU A 105 2.18 -1.71 11.54
N LEU A 106 3.53 -1.62 11.52
CA LEU A 106 4.40 -2.40 10.65
C LEU A 106 4.05 -3.90 10.70
N GLY A 107 3.71 -4.48 9.55
CA GLY A 107 3.39 -5.89 9.37
C GLY A 107 2.10 -6.35 10.05
N LYS A 108 1.23 -5.42 10.48
CA LYS A 108 -0.04 -5.76 11.13
C LYS A 108 -1.18 -5.80 10.12
N ARG A 109 -2.10 -6.73 10.38
CA ARG A 109 -3.36 -6.85 9.65
C ARG A 109 -4.47 -6.16 10.44
N LEU A 110 -5.27 -5.36 9.75
CA LEU A 110 -6.41 -4.64 10.27
C LEU A 110 -7.66 -5.20 9.60
N THR A 111 -8.48 -5.91 10.36
CA THR A 111 -9.71 -6.55 9.88
C THR A 111 -10.93 -5.98 10.59
N ASN A 112 -12.03 -5.78 9.87
CA ASN A 112 -13.31 -5.27 10.36
C ASN A 112 -13.16 -4.03 11.24
N ASN A 113 -12.46 -3.02 10.72
CA ASN A 113 -12.16 -1.81 11.48
C ASN A 113 -12.55 -0.56 10.68
N THR A 114 -12.91 0.51 11.40
CA THR A 114 -13.26 1.79 10.78
C THR A 114 -12.17 2.80 11.09
N VAL A 115 -11.46 3.22 10.05
CA VAL A 115 -10.36 4.19 10.16
C VAL A 115 -10.82 5.52 9.56
N ASN A 116 -10.96 6.55 10.40
CA ASN A 116 -11.33 7.90 9.95
C ASN A 116 -12.62 7.92 9.10
N HIS A 117 -13.68 7.24 9.59
CA HIS A 117 -14.97 7.06 8.90
C HIS A 117 -14.94 6.23 7.60
N ILE A 118 -13.82 5.57 7.30
CA ILE A 118 -13.70 4.64 6.18
C ILE A 118 -13.71 3.23 6.76
N TYR A 119 -14.70 2.43 6.35
CA TYR A 119 -14.76 1.02 6.70
C TYR A 119 -13.67 0.26 5.95
N VAL A 120 -12.86 -0.48 6.69
CA VAL A 120 -11.79 -1.34 6.18
C VAL A 120 -12.15 -2.77 6.57
N ASP A 121 -12.51 -3.55 5.56
CA ASP A 121 -12.86 -4.96 5.73
C ASP A 121 -11.61 -5.77 6.11
N ASP A 122 -10.55 -5.64 5.30
CA ASP A 122 -9.25 -6.21 5.60
C ASP A 122 -8.14 -5.35 4.98
N ALA A 123 -7.05 -5.18 5.71
CA ALA A 123 -5.86 -4.48 5.24
C ALA A 123 -4.60 -5.04 5.88
N TYR A 124 -3.53 -5.17 5.10
CA TYR A 124 -2.20 -5.53 5.62
C TYR A 124 -1.27 -4.34 5.49
N ILE A 125 -0.78 -3.83 6.61
CA ILE A 125 0.00 -2.59 6.65
C ILE A 125 1.49 -2.94 6.61
N TYR A 126 2.20 -2.50 5.59
CA TYR A 126 3.65 -2.65 5.55
C TYR A 126 4.33 -1.60 6.39
N GLN A 127 4.01 -0.33 6.15
CA GLN A 127 4.57 0.83 6.83
C GLN A 127 3.70 2.06 6.74
N ILE A 128 3.80 2.90 7.77
CA ILE A 128 3.16 4.20 7.89
C ILE A 128 4.20 5.12 8.54
N GLU A 129 4.39 6.33 7.99
CA GLU A 129 5.26 7.38 8.56
C GLU A 129 4.62 8.11 9.75
#